data_AF-A0A6G3XP59-F1
#
_entry.id   AF-A0A6G3XP59-F1
#
_cell.length_a   1.000
_cell.length_b   1.000
_cell.length_c   1.000
_cell.angle_alpha   90.00
_cell.angle_beta   90.00
_cell.angle_gamma   90.00
#
_symmetry.space_group_name_H-M   'P 1'
#
loop_
_entity.id
_entity.type
_entity.pdbx_description
1 polymer ?
#
loop_
_entity_poly.entity_id
_entity_poly.type
_entity_poly.pdbx_seq_one_letter_code
_entity_poly.pdbx_strand_id
1 'polypeptide(L)' 'INTMVDQLSSFAEQVTRVAREVGTEGQLGGQARVRDVDGTWRDLTESVNEMAGNLTRQVRAIAAVATAVTRGDLNLKIDV' A
#
# COMPACT_ATOMS: atom_id res chain seq x y z
N ILE A 1 -2.57 23.92 -22.31
CA ILE A 1 -2.58 23.24 -21.00
C ILE A 1 -2.39 21.76 -21.31
N ASN A 2 -1.35 21.13 -20.78
CA ASN A 2 -0.86 19.81 -21.18
C ASN A 2 -1.39 18.74 -20.22
N THR A 3 -2.48 18.07 -20.59
CA THR A 3 -3.16 17.04 -19.78
C THR A 3 -2.22 15.95 -19.24
N MET A 4 -1.24 15.54 -20.04
CA MET A 4 -0.25 14.52 -19.63
C MET A 4 0.69 15.00 -18.50
N VAL A 5 1.00 16.29 -18.43
CA VAL A 5 1.88 16.86 -17.38
C VAL A 5 1.13 16.96 -16.06
N ASP A 6 -0.16 17.31 -16.11
CA ASP A 6 -1.02 17.36 -14.92
C ASP A 6 -1.25 15.95 -14.36
N GLN A 7 -1.45 14.96 -15.23
CA GLN A 7 -1.55 13.55 -14.84
C GLN A 7 -0.26 13.03 -14.18
N LEU A 8 0.91 13.37 -14.73
CA LEU A 8 2.20 12.99 -14.13
C LEU A 8 2.39 13.57 -12.73
N SER A 9 2.06 14.86 -12.58
CA SER A 9 2.20 15.56 -11.30
C SER A 9 1.26 14.95 -10.24
N SER A 10 0.02 14.64 -10.63
CA SER A 10 -0.94 13.96 -9.77
C SER A 10 -0.48 12.55 -9.39
N PHE A 11 0.01 11.76 -10.35
CA PHE A 11 0.55 10.42 -10.09
C PHE A 11 1.71 10.46 -9.08
N ALA A 12 2.70 11.32 -9.31
CA ALA A 12 3.87 11.43 -8.44
C ALA A 12 3.49 11.81 -7.01
N GLU A 13 2.53 12.72 -6.83
CA GLU A 13 2.01 13.10 -5.52
C GLU A 13 1.33 11.92 -4.82
N GLN A 14 0.45 11.19 -5.53
CA GLN A 14 -0.30 10.07 -4.96
C GLN A 14 0.62 8.92 -4.52
N VAL A 15 1.60 8.55 -5.37
CA VAL A 15 2.54 7.47 -5.06
C VAL A 15 3.47 7.86 -3.91
N THR A 16 4.01 9.07 -3.92
CA THR A 16 4.85 9.58 -2.83
C THR A 16 4.10 9.55 -1.51
N ARG A 17 2.82 9.95 -1.50
CA ARG A 17 2.00 9.92 -0.30
C ARG A 17 1.80 8.50 0.22
N VAL A 18 1.40 7.55 -0.64
CA VAL A 18 1.15 6.16 -0.23
C VAL A 18 2.41 5.49 0.29
N ALA A 19 3.55 5.72 -0.37
CA ALA A 19 4.84 5.19 0.08
C ALA A 19 5.19 5.71 1.48
N ARG A 20 4.93 6.98 1.76
CA ARG A 20 5.14 7.57 3.08
C ARG A 20 4.16 7.03 4.12
N GLU A 21 2.86 7.05 3.83
CA GLU A 21 1.80 6.59 4.73
C GLU A 21 1.99 5.12 5.13
N VAL A 22 2.09 4.23 4.14
CA VAL A 22 2.15 2.77 4.38
C VAL A 22 3.54 2.33 4.79
N GLY A 23 4.58 2.87 4.15
CA GLY A 23 5.96 2.42 4.33
C GLY A 23 6.69 3.06 5.50
N THR A 24 6.39 4.32 5.82
CA THR A 24 7.13 5.05 6.89
C THR A 24 6.27 5.29 8.12
N GLU A 25 5.03 5.76 7.94
CA GLU A 25 4.14 6.12 9.05
C GLU A 25 3.35 4.92 9.59
N GLY A 26 3.37 3.79 8.89
CA GLY A 26 2.64 2.57 9.28
C GLY A 26 1.12 2.72 9.16
N GLN A 27 0.62 3.71 8.41
CA GLN A 27 -0.79 3.88 8.11
C GLN A 27 -1.23 2.83 7.09
N LEU A 28 -1.68 1.68 7.59
CA LEU A 28 -2.02 0.53 6.76
C LEU A 28 -3.36 0.71 6.03
N GLY A 29 -3.42 0.30 4.76
CA GLY A 29 -4.61 0.38 3.91
C GLY A 29 -4.69 1.62 3.02
N GLY A 30 -3.65 2.48 3.02
CA GLY A 30 -3.53 3.58 2.06
C GLY A 30 -3.40 3.08 0.62
N GLN A 31 -4.05 3.79 -0.32
CA GLN A 31 -4.03 3.47 -1.75
C GLN A 31 -3.91 4.75 -2.59
N ALA A 32 -3.18 4.66 -3.69
CA ALA A 32 -3.02 5.71 -4.68
C ALA A 32 -4.28 5.74 -5.55
N ARG A 33 -4.85 6.93 -5.73
CA ARG A 33 -6.01 7.14 -6.60
C ARG A 33 -5.68 8.28 -7.56
N VAL A 34 -5.33 7.91 -8.78
CA VAL A 34 -5.09 8.86 -9.87
C VAL A 34 -6.25 8.73 -10.85
N ARG A 35 -6.92 9.85 -11.17
CA ARG A 35 -8.02 9.85 -12.14
C ARG A 35 -7.46 9.98 -13.54
N ASP A 36 -8.20 9.44 -14.51
CA ASP A 36 -7.94 9.63 -15.94
C ASP A 36 -6.54 9.17 -16.40
N VAL A 37 -5.97 8.16 -15.74
CA VAL A 37 -4.70 7.53 -16.16
C VAL A 37 -4.96 6.22 -16.90
N ASP A 38 -4.29 6.07 -18.04
CA ASP A 38 -4.34 4.88 -18.89
C ASP A 38 -2.92 4.36 -19.19
N GLY A 39 -2.84 3.12 -19.67
CA GLY A 39 -1.60 2.46 -20.06
C GLY A 39 -0.62 2.33 -18.89
N THR A 40 0.66 2.59 -19.14
CA THR A 40 1.74 2.39 -18.16
C THR A 40 1.50 3.08 -16.82
N TRP A 41 0.80 4.23 -16.79
CA TRP A 41 0.52 4.96 -15.55
C TRP A 41 -0.51 4.26 -14.67
N ARG A 42 -1.50 3.63 -15.29
CA ARG A 42 -2.46 2.78 -14.59
C ARG A 42 -1.75 1.56 -14.02
N ASP A 43 -0.92 0.89 -14.82
CA ASP A 43 -0.18 -0.30 -14.40
C ASP A 43 0.75 -0.01 -13.21
N LEU A 44 1.42 1.15 -13.21
CA LEU A 44 2.26 1.58 -12.08
C LEU A 44 1.43 1.90 -10.84
N THR A 45 0.26 2.54 -10.99
CA THR A 45 -0.65 2.84 -9.87
C THR A 45 -1.16 1.54 -9.25
N GLU A 46 -1.54 0.56 -10.08
CA GLU A 46 -1.99 -0.76 -9.63
C GLU A 46 -0.85 -1.51 -8.92
N SER A 47 0.37 -1.47 -9.45
CA SER A 47 1.55 -2.10 -8.84
C SER A 47 1.88 -1.53 -7.45
N VAL A 48 1.82 -0.19 -7.30
CA VAL A 48 2.02 0.46 -5.99
C VAL A 48 0.93 0.08 -5.00
N ASN A 49 -0.33 0.03 -5.47
CA ASN A 49 -1.46 -0.38 -4.64
C ASN A 49 -1.37 -1.84 -4.20
N GLU A 50 -0.89 -2.73 -5.06
CA GLU A 50 -0.65 -4.12 -4.72
C GLU A 50 0.44 -4.24 -3.64
N MET A 51 1.57 -3.53 -3.80
CA MET A 51 2.63 -3.49 -2.80
C MET A 51 2.13 -2.98 -1.44
N ALA A 52 1.40 -1.86 -1.43
CA ALA A 52 0.80 -1.31 -0.21
C ALA A 52 -0.20 -2.28 0.44
N GLY A 53 -1.00 -2.97 -0.38
CA GLY A 53 -1.93 -4.01 0.07
C GLY A 53 -1.21 -5.21 0.69
N ASN A 54 -0.13 -5.67 0.06
CA ASN A 54 0.69 -6.79 0.53
C ASN A 54 1.33 -6.45 1.89
N LEU A 55 1.95 -5.27 2.01
CA LEU A 55 2.52 -4.79 3.28
C LEU A 55 1.45 -4.69 4.38
N THR A 56 0.27 -4.16 4.06
CA THR A 56 -0.85 -4.08 5.00
C THR A 56 -1.27 -5.45 5.53
N ARG A 57 -1.40 -6.45 4.65
CA ARG A 57 -1.75 -7.82 5.05
C ARG A 57 -0.67 -8.44 5.92
N GLN A 58 0.59 -8.33 5.50
CA GLN A 58 1.73 -8.88 6.24
C GLN A 58 1.84 -8.29 7.66
N VAL A 59 1.76 -6.97 7.81
CA VAL A 59 1.85 -6.32 9.13
C VAL A 59 0.67 -6.70 10.03
N ARG A 60 -0.55 -6.79 9.49
CA ARG A 60 -1.72 -7.26 10.26
C ARG A 60 -1.59 -8.71 10.67
N ALA A 61 -1.07 -9.59 9.81
CA ALA A 61 -0.82 -10.99 10.13
C ALA A 61 0.20 -11.11 11.27
N ILE A 62 1.30 -10.35 11.22
CA ILE A 62 2.30 -10.29 12.29
C ILE A 62 1.66 -9.82 13.61
N ALA A 63 0.84 -8.76 13.57
CA ALA A 63 0.17 -8.25 14.77
C ALA A 63 -0.80 -9.29 15.38
N ALA A 64 -1.50 -10.06 14.55
CA ALA A 64 -2.38 -11.15 15.00
C ALA A 64 -1.58 -12.27 15.67
N VAL A 65 -0.46 -12.69 15.07
CA VAL A 65 0.44 -13.70 15.64
C VAL A 65 1.05 -13.23 16.95
N ALA A 66 1.53 -11.98 17.04
CA ALA A 66 2.05 -11.41 18.28
C ALA A 66 0.98 -11.38 19.40
N THR A 67 -0.26 -11.06 19.04
CA THR A 67 -1.40 -11.12 19.97
C THR A 67 -1.69 -12.54 20.43
N ALA A 68 -1.60 -13.55 19.54
CA ALA A 68 -1.79 -14.95 19.91
C ALA A 68 -0.69 -15.45 20.86
N VAL A 69 0.57 -15.12 20.57
CA VAL A 69 1.73 -15.47 21.41
C VAL A 69 1.59 -14.88 22.81
N THR A 70 1.18 -13.62 22.94
CA THR A 70 0.95 -13.00 24.27
C THR A 70 -0.21 -13.63 25.04
N ARG A 71 -1.15 -14.30 24.35
CA ARG A 71 -2.23 -15.09 24.96
C ARG A 71 -1.85 -16.55 25.22
N GLY A 72 -0.60 -16.94 24.92
CA GLY A 72 -0.08 -18.29 25.12
C GLY A 72 -0.36 -19.26 23.97
N ASP A 73 -0.92 -18.80 22.85
CA ASP A 73 -1.09 -19.63 21.65
C ASP A 73 0.12 -19.49 20.72
N LEU A 74 0.96 -20.52 20.71
CA LEU A 74 2.19 -20.60 19.92
C LEU A 74 2.03 -21.36 18.59
N ASN A 75 0.83 -21.86 18.29
CA ASN A 75 0.59 -22.64 17.08
C ASN A 75 0.25 -21.77 15.85
N LEU A 76 0.02 -20.47 16.05
CA LEU A 76 -0.31 -19.55 14.95
C LEU A 76 0.93 -19.26 14.08
N LYS A 77 0.78 -19.44 12.77
CA LYS A 77 1.79 -19.09 11.76
C LYS A 77 1.35 -17.86 10.98
N ILE A 78 2.32 -17.10 10.48
CA ILE A 78 2.07 -15.99 9.57
C ILE A 78 1.65 -16.59 8.22
N ASP A 79 0.44 -16.28 7.77
CA ASP A 79 -0.06 -16.59 6.42
C ASP A 79 -0.19 -15.27 5.64
N VAL A 80 0.26 -15.24 4.39
CA VAL A 80 0.53 -14.01 3.60
C VAL A 80 -0.37 -13.90 2.37
#